data_AF-A0A087CSJ9-F1
#
_entry.id   AF-A0A087CSJ9-F1
#
_cell.length_a   1.000
_cell.length_b   1.000
_cell.length_c   1.000
_cell.angle_alpha   90.00
_cell.angle_beta   90.00
_cell.angle_gamma   90.00
#
_symmetry.space_group_name_H-M   'P 1'
#
loop_
_entity.id
_entity.type
_entity.pdbx_description
1 polymer ?
#
loop_
_entity_poly.entity_id
_entity_poly.type
_entity_poly.pdbx_seq_one_letter_code
_entity_poly.pdbx_strand_id
1 'polypeptide(L)' 'MEAKEIETEAKVTTTIEGAVRTIVVEWPDGERFTLVHHADGTDTVRFGRGGQGEARRISEQAATALSFVI' A
#
# COMPACT_ATOMS: atom_id res chain seq x y z
N MET A 1 -5.37 23.63 -16.80
CA MET A 1 -5.69 23.28 -15.40
C MET A 1 -4.36 22.98 -14.74
N GLU A 2 -3.86 23.87 -13.88
CA GLU A 2 -2.68 23.58 -13.07
C GLU A 2 -3.07 22.55 -12.01
N ALA A 3 -2.36 21.43 -11.98
CA ALA A 3 -2.47 20.48 -10.89
C ALA A 3 -1.89 21.15 -9.64
N LYS A 4 -2.75 21.49 -8.68
CA LYS A 4 -2.29 21.85 -7.34
C LYS A 4 -1.83 20.56 -6.69
N GLU A 5 -0.53 20.47 -6.44
CA GLU A 5 0.05 19.41 -5.62
C GLU A 5 -0.49 19.61 -4.19
N ILE A 6 -1.44 18.76 -3.79
CA ILE A 6 -1.96 18.76 -2.42
C ILE A 6 -1.02 17.87 -1.62
N GLU A 7 -0.03 18.49 -0.99
CA GLU A 7 0.79 17.81 0.02
C GLU A 7 -0.14 17.38 1.16
N THR A 8 -0.40 16.08 1.24
CA THR A 8 -1.27 15.49 2.24
C THR A 8 -0.41 14.62 3.13
N GLU A 9 -0.25 14.98 4.41
CA GLU A 9 0.42 14.13 5.38
C GLU A 9 -0.31 12.79 5.47
N ALA A 10 0.33 11.73 5.00
CA ALA A 10 -0.18 10.37 5.12
C ALA A 10 0.51 9.67 6.29
N LYS A 11 -0.27 8.94 7.10
CA LYS A 11 0.28 8.06 8.12
C LYS A 11 0.73 6.77 7.46
N VAL A 12 2.01 6.44 7.59
CA VAL A 12 2.57 5.16 7.13
C VAL A 12 2.81 4.25 8.32
N THR A 13 2.29 3.02 8.27
CA THR A 13 2.53 1.97 9.27
C THR A 13 3.07 0.73 8.57
N THR A 14 4.20 0.22 9.06
CA THR A 14 4.76 -1.07 8.62
C THR A 14 4.66 -2.08 9.76
N THR A 15 4.13 -3.26 9.46
CA THR A 15 4.04 -4.39 10.38
C THR A 15 4.78 -5.58 9.76
N ILE A 16 5.58 -6.28 10.57
CA ILE A 16 6.35 -7.47 10.15
C ILE A 16 5.96 -8.61 11.09
N GLU A 17 5.42 -9.69 10.52
CA GLU A 17 5.00 -10.89 11.24
C GLU A 17 5.62 -12.12 10.56
N GLY A 18 6.76 -12.58 11.09
CA GLY A 18 7.55 -13.62 10.45
C GLY A 18 8.04 -13.17 9.06
N ALA A 19 7.68 -13.92 8.02
CA ALA A 19 8.01 -13.61 6.62
C ALA A 19 6.99 -12.68 5.94
N VAL A 20 5.91 -12.30 6.62
CA VAL A 20 4.88 -11.40 6.07
C VAL A 20 5.20 -9.96 6.44
N ARG A 21 5.18 -9.06 5.45
CA ARG A 21 5.31 -7.61 5.65
C ARG A 21 4.06 -6.91 5.16
N THR A 22 3.44 -6.10 6.03
CA THR A 22 2.27 -5.28 5.69
C THR A 22 2.65 -3.81 5.79
N ILE A 23 2.28 -3.04 4.77
CA ILE A 23 2.49 -1.59 4.71
C ILE A 23 1.15 -0.95 4.50
N VAL A 24 0.80 -0.01 5.36
CA VAL A 24 -0.45 0.73 5.34
C VAL A 24 -0.12 2.20 5.18
N VAL A 25 -0.72 2.82 4.18
CA VAL A 25 -0.74 4.28 3.99
C VAL A 25 -2.17 4.74 4.21
N GLU A 26 -2.37 5.66 5.15
CA GLU A 26 -3.68 6.21 5.50
C GLU A 26 -3.65 7.73 5.34
N TRP A 27 -4.55 8.26 4.52
CA TRP A 27 -4.73 9.69 4.30
C TRP A 27 -5.78 10.27 5.25
N PRO A 28 -5.76 11.59 5.53
CA PRO A 28 -6.69 12.25 6.45
C PRO A 28 -8.16 12.13 6.07
N ASP A 29 -8.47 11.89 4.80
CA ASP A 29 -9.83 11.67 4.28
C ASP A 29 -10.35 10.23 4.51
N GLY A 30 -9.53 9.41 5.16
CA GLY A 30 -9.80 8.01 5.48
C GLY A 30 -9.55 7.05 4.31
N GLU A 31 -9.02 7.52 3.17
CA GLU A 31 -8.49 6.62 2.16
C GLU A 31 -7.31 5.82 2.70
N ARG A 32 -7.22 4.57 2.28
CA ARG A 32 -6.20 3.66 2.75
C ARG A 32 -5.69 2.79 1.61
N PHE A 33 -4.37 2.77 1.47
CA PHE A 33 -3.63 1.84 0.65
C PHE A 33 -2.98 0.80 1.57
N THR A 34 -3.06 -0.47 1.21
CA THR A 34 -2.40 -1.55 1.94
C THR A 34 -1.68 -2.45 0.96
N LEU A 35 -0.37 -2.61 1.16
CA LEU A 35 0.49 -3.57 0.47
C LEU A 35 0.83 -4.68 1.44
N VAL A 36 0.67 -5.93 1.02
CA VAL A 36 1.09 -7.10 1.79
C VAL A 36 2.05 -7.92 0.93
N HIS A 37 3.26 -8.10 1.45
CA HIS A 37 4.22 -9.09 0.98
C HIS A 37 4.00 -10.38 1.77
N HIS A 38 3.62 -11.44 1.07
CA HIS A 38 3.28 -12.73 1.65
C HIS A 38 4.51 -13.63 1.75
N ALA A 39 4.47 -14.59 2.67
CA ALA A 39 5.56 -15.54 2.87
C ALA A 39 5.84 -16.45 1.65
N ASP A 40 4.88 -16.57 0.73
CA ASP A 40 5.02 -17.30 -0.53
C ASP A 40 5.72 -16.47 -1.64
N GLY A 41 6.20 -15.27 -1.30
CA GLY A 41 6.88 -14.34 -2.21
C GLY A 41 5.95 -13.50 -3.07
N THR A 42 4.64 -13.53 -2.80
CA THR A 42 3.65 -12.85 -3.61
C THR A 42 3.21 -11.55 -2.96
N ASP A 43 2.75 -10.59 -3.77
CA ASP A 43 2.30 -9.30 -3.27
C ASP A 43 0.83 -9.06 -3.61
N THR A 44 0.10 -8.51 -2.64
CA THR A 44 -1.27 -8.05 -2.84
C THR A 44 -1.40 -6.60 -2.43
N VAL A 45 -2.19 -5.84 -3.19
CA VAL A 45 -2.58 -4.47 -2.86
C VAL A 45 -4.06 -4.41 -2.56
N ARG A 46 -4.42 -3.47 -1.70
CA ARG A 46 -5.80 -3.08 -1.44
C ARG A 46 -5.88 -1.57 -1.40
N PHE A 47 -6.87 -1.00 -2.07
CA PHE A 47 -7.16 0.41 -2.01
C PHE A 47 -8.65 0.65 -1.70
N GLY A 48 -8.93 1.46 -0.69
CA GLY A 48 -10.29 1.86 -0.35
C GLY A 48 -10.39 2.47 1.04
N ARG A 49 -11.47 3.23 1.26
CA ARG A 49 -11.73 3.89 2.54
C ARG A 49 -11.75 2.89 3.70
N GLY A 50 -10.99 3.19 4.75
CA GLY A 50 -10.87 2.31 5.93
C GLY A 50 -10.33 0.91 5.64
N GLY A 51 -9.68 0.69 4.49
CA GLY A 51 -9.15 -0.62 4.10
C GLY A 51 -10.21 -1.63 3.65
N GLN A 52 -11.38 -1.15 3.19
CA GLN A 52 -12.50 -1.98 2.70
C GLN A 52 -12.41 -2.36 1.22
N GLY A 53 -11.34 -1.96 0.52
CA GLY A 53 -11.12 -2.35 -0.87
C GLY A 53 -10.97 -3.87 -1.05
N GLU A 54 -11.15 -4.34 -2.28
CA GLU A 54 -10.81 -5.72 -2.62
C GLU A 54 -9.28 -5.88 -2.66
N ALA A 55 -8.76 -6.98 -2.11
CA ALA A 55 -7.35 -7.32 -2.27
C ALA A 55 -7.11 -7.90 -3.66
N ARG A 56 -6.11 -7.37 -4.38
CA ARG A 56 -5.72 -7.84 -5.71
C ARG A 56 -4.24 -8.22 -5.69
N ARG A 57 -3.93 -9.41 -6.20
CA ARG A 57 -2.55 -9.81 -6.46
C ARG A 57 -1.97 -8.94 -7.56
N ILE A 58 -0.74 -8.49 -7.37
CA ILE A 58 0.00 -7.72 -8.37
C ILE A 58 1.06 -8.58 -9.05
N SER A 59 1.52 -8.17 -10.22
CA SER A 59 2.63 -8.82 -10.91
C SER A 59 3.95 -8.57 -10.19
N GLU A 60 4.93 -9.44 -10.39
CA GLU A 60 6.30 -9.25 -9.87
C GLU A 60 6.92 -7.92 -10.34
N GLN A 61 6.61 -7.50 -11.56
CA GLN A 61 7.06 -6.20 -12.09
C GLN A 61 6.46 -5.03 -11.29
N ALA A 62 5.17 -5.08 -10.96
CA ALA A 62 4.53 -4.06 -10.13
C ALA A 62 5.05 -4.09 -8.69
N ALA A 63 5.28 -5.28 -8.13
CA ALA A 63 5.89 -5.43 -6.81
C ALA A 63 7.30 -4.81 -6.75
N THR A 64 8.11 -5.06 -7.78
CA THR A 64 9.45 -4.49 -7.91
C THR A 64 9.40 -2.96 -8.00
N ALA A 65 8.47 -2.40 -8.77
CA ALA A 65 8.28 -0.95 -8.85
C ALA A 65 7.91 -0.32 -7.49
N LEU A 66 7.12 -1.01 -6.67
CA LEU A 66 6.75 -0.56 -5.32
C LEU A 66 7.89 -0.73 -4.31
N SER A 67 8.80 -1.67 -4.52
CA SER A 67 9.95 -1.90 -3.62
C SER A 67 10.98 -0.75 -3.63
N PHE A 68 11.00 0.10 -4.67
CA PHE A 68 11.90 1.26 -4.75
C PHE A 68 11.36 2.51 -4.04
N VAL A 69 10.11 2.48 -3.56
CA VAL A 69 9.43 3.63 -2.95
C VAL A 69 9.53 3.59 -1.41
N ILE A 70 10.13 2.54 -0.83
CA ILE A 70 10.11 2.24 0.62
C ILE A 70 11.50 1.95 1.14
#